data_AF-A0A161I895-F1
#
_entry.id   AF-A0A161I895-F1
#
_cell.length_a   1.000
_cell.length_b   1.000
_cell.length_c   1.000
_cell.angle_alpha   90.00
_cell.angle_beta   90.00
_cell.angle_gamma   90.00
#
_symmetry.space_group_name_H-M   'P 1'
#
loop_
_entity.id
_entity.type
_entity.pdbx_description
1 polymer ?
#
loop_
_entity_poly.entity_id
_entity_poly.type
_entity_poly.pdbx_seq_one_letter_code
_entity_poly.pdbx_strand_id
1 'polypeptide(L)'
;MESGSADERRPPRPRQLDDPYPEALESALHHVADRDIDGARSVLQDIQFAPVPRRPERWPSTSVIAGIYARDCYQCRYCGEKTVLTPVMRLLSRLFPDEFPMHPNWKSDQTHPAFVSRSATLDHVQSIAGGGDPVAEDNLVTACWGCNRRKGDLRLDELGWELRDPADPHWRGLTELYEPAWIAAGRPKLSETEMTWMRATKAR
;
A
#
# COMPACT_ATOMS: atom_id res chain seq x y z
N MET A 1 20.29 34.76 8.33
CA MET A 1 21.22 33.87 9.06
C MET A 1 20.53 33.57 10.39
N GLU A 2 20.07 32.39 10.75
CA GLU A 2 20.07 31.06 10.14
C GLU A 2 18.74 30.39 10.51
N SER A 3 18.23 29.63 9.55
CA SER A 3 17.16 28.65 9.68
C SER A 3 17.62 27.43 10.48
N GLY A 4 16.78 26.89 11.35
CA GLY A 4 17.08 25.62 12.01
C GLY A 4 15.94 25.10 12.89
N SER A 5 14.76 24.85 12.33
CA SER A 5 13.80 23.94 12.98
C SER A 5 14.09 22.54 12.46
N ALA A 6 15.00 21.85 13.13
CA ALA A 6 15.23 20.43 12.91
C ALA A 6 13.93 19.70 13.29
N ASP A 7 13.29 19.10 12.28
CA ASP A 7 12.30 18.05 12.43
C ASP A 7 13.00 16.87 13.15
N GLU A 8 12.97 16.90 14.48
CA GLU A 8 13.39 15.80 15.35
C GLU A 8 12.43 14.62 15.12
N ARG A 9 12.63 13.94 13.99
CA ARG A 9 12.06 12.61 13.74
C ARG A 9 12.53 11.72 14.86
N ARG A 10 11.66 11.51 15.84
CA ARG A 10 11.80 10.54 16.93
C ARG A 10 12.43 9.27 16.35
N PRO A 11 13.56 8.78 16.88
CA PRO A 11 14.18 7.58 16.36
C PRO A 11 13.12 6.46 16.39
N PRO A 12 13.00 5.66 15.31
CA PRO A 12 12.06 4.56 15.29
C PRO A 12 12.32 3.70 16.52
N ARG A 13 11.26 3.33 17.24
CA ARG A 13 11.40 2.42 18.39
C ARG A 13 12.16 1.18 17.90
N PRO A 14 13.14 0.66 18.67
CA PRO A 14 13.84 -0.55 18.29
C PRO A 14 12.79 -1.62 18.02
N ARG A 15 12.91 -2.27 16.86
CA ARG A 15 12.05 -3.37 16.44
C ARG A 15 12.21 -4.45 17.50
N GLN A 16 11.21 -4.62 18.38
CA GLN A 16 11.12 -5.82 19.22
C GLN A 16 10.67 -6.92 18.28
N LEU A 17 11.63 -7.52 17.60
CA LEU A 17 11.40 -8.69 16.76
C LEU A 17 11.45 -9.89 17.70
N ASP A 18 10.29 -10.34 18.17
CA ASP A 18 10.10 -11.75 18.56
C ASP A 18 10.12 -12.58 17.25
N ASP A 19 11.22 -12.51 16.51
CA ASP A 19 11.45 -13.22 15.25
C ASP A 19 12.27 -14.47 15.57
N PRO A 20 11.63 -15.66 15.70
CA PRO A 20 12.35 -16.88 16.02
C PRO A 20 13.08 -17.47 14.80
N TYR A 21 12.94 -16.89 13.60
CA TYR A 21 13.41 -17.54 12.38
C TYR A 21 14.93 -17.71 12.35
N PRO A 22 15.78 -16.70 12.59
CA PRO A 22 17.23 -16.88 12.51
C PRO A 22 17.75 -18.00 13.42
N GLU A 23 17.35 -17.98 14.69
CA GLU A 23 17.80 -18.93 15.71
C GLU A 23 17.21 -20.33 15.48
N ALA A 24 15.93 -20.45 15.13
CA ALA A 24 15.32 -21.74 14.81
C ALA A 24 15.93 -22.37 13.55
N LEU A 25 16.25 -21.56 12.53
CA LEU A 25 16.91 -22.04 11.31
C LEU A 25 18.36 -22.46 11.58
N GLU A 26 19.12 -21.69 12.37
CA GLU A 26 20.47 -22.05 12.80
C GLU A 26 20.46 -23.40 13.54
N SER A 27 19.59 -23.54 14.54
CA SER A 27 19.46 -24.77 15.31
C SER A 27 19.03 -25.96 14.44
N ALA A 28 18.10 -25.78 13.52
CA ALA A 28 17.69 -26.83 12.59
C ALA A 28 18.84 -27.26 11.67
N LEU A 29 19.65 -26.33 11.17
CA LEU A 29 20.81 -26.62 10.33
C LEU A 29 21.93 -27.34 11.09
N HIS A 30 22.14 -27.03 12.38
CA HIS A 30 23.06 -27.79 13.23
C HIS A 30 22.65 -29.26 13.37
N HIS A 31 21.38 -29.53 13.66
CA HIS A 31 20.86 -30.91 13.69
C HIS A 31 21.04 -31.63 12.35
N VAL A 32 20.81 -30.95 11.21
CA VAL A 32 21.06 -31.52 9.88
C VAL A 32 22.54 -31.84 9.67
N ALA A 33 23.46 -30.97 10.09
CA ALA A 33 24.90 -31.20 9.98
C ALA A 33 25.36 -32.44 10.76
N ASP A 34 24.72 -32.71 11.90
CA ASP A 34 24.97 -33.88 12.76
C ASP A 34 24.21 -35.14 12.30
N ARG A 35 23.51 -35.07 11.14
CA ARG A 35 22.65 -36.13 10.59
C ARG A 35 21.45 -36.50 11.49
N ASP A 36 21.08 -35.60 12.40
CA ASP A 36 19.91 -35.71 13.27
C ASP A 36 18.69 -35.04 12.62
N ILE A 37 18.01 -35.78 11.75
CA ILE A 37 16.83 -35.25 11.02
C ILE A 37 15.63 -35.06 11.95
N ASP A 38 15.49 -35.88 13.00
CA ASP A 38 14.37 -35.78 13.92
C ASP A 38 14.50 -34.55 14.83
N GLY A 39 15.72 -34.23 15.28
CA GLY A 39 16.00 -32.98 15.98
C GLY A 39 15.73 -31.74 15.12
N ALA A 40 16.17 -31.74 13.86
CA ALA A 40 15.86 -30.67 12.92
C ALA A 40 14.36 -30.49 12.70
N ARG A 41 13.61 -31.61 12.59
CA ARG A 41 12.15 -31.58 12.46
C ARG A 41 11.48 -31.02 13.72
N SER A 42 11.95 -31.40 14.90
CA SER A 42 11.40 -30.91 16.17
C SER A 42 11.53 -29.40 16.29
N VAL A 43 12.71 -28.83 15.98
CA VAL A 43 12.91 -27.37 16.01
C VAL A 43 12.02 -26.66 14.98
N LEU A 44 11.91 -27.21 13.76
CA LEU A 44 11.06 -26.62 12.72
C LEU A 44 9.56 -26.73 13.01
N GLN A 45 9.12 -27.63 13.88
CA GLN A 45 7.72 -27.72 14.30
C GLN A 45 7.28 -26.49 15.09
N ASP A 46 8.17 -25.88 15.88
CA ASP A 46 7.87 -24.67 16.66
C ASP A 46 7.58 -23.46 15.76
N ILE A 47 8.13 -23.44 14.55
CA ILE A 47 7.91 -22.40 13.53
C ILE A 47 7.10 -22.90 12.33
N GLN A 48 6.35 -24.00 12.48
CA GLN A 48 5.64 -24.64 11.38
C GLN A 48 4.65 -23.69 10.71
N PHE A 49 4.75 -23.56 9.38
CA PHE A 49 3.78 -22.80 8.61
C PHE A 49 2.39 -23.46 8.63
N ALA A 50 1.41 -22.74 9.15
CA ALA A 50 0.00 -23.12 9.14
C ALA A 50 -0.76 -22.26 8.12
N PRO A 51 -1.08 -22.78 6.91
CA PRO A 51 -1.81 -22.00 5.92
C PRO A 51 -3.21 -21.65 6.41
N VAL A 52 -3.56 -20.37 6.37
CA VAL A 52 -4.93 -19.91 6.66
C VAL A 52 -5.85 -20.34 5.51
N PRO A 53 -7.02 -20.97 5.80
CA PRO A 53 -7.98 -21.33 4.76
C PRO A 53 -8.41 -20.10 3.95
N ARG A 54 -8.36 -20.20 2.63
CA ARG A 54 -8.80 -19.11 1.74
C ARG A 54 -10.29 -18.88 1.90
N ARG A 55 -10.66 -17.68 2.34
CA ARG A 55 -12.05 -17.20 2.29
C ARG A 55 -12.38 -16.78 0.85
N PRO A 56 -13.65 -16.89 0.40
CA PRO A 56 -14.05 -16.32 -0.87
C PRO A 56 -13.67 -14.84 -0.89
N GLU A 57 -12.94 -14.43 -1.92
CA GLU A 57 -12.47 -13.06 -2.04
C GLU A 57 -13.66 -12.15 -2.30
N ARG A 58 -13.94 -11.26 -1.36
CA ARG A 58 -14.92 -10.18 -1.51
C ARG A 58 -14.13 -8.89 -1.65
N TRP A 59 -14.39 -8.12 -2.70
CA TRP A 59 -13.69 -6.87 -2.94
C TRP A 59 -14.67 -5.69 -2.80
N PRO A 60 -14.29 -4.60 -2.11
CA PRO A 60 -15.16 -3.44 -1.98
C PRO A 60 -15.39 -2.79 -3.35
N SER A 61 -16.59 -2.24 -3.55
CA SER A 61 -16.90 -1.51 -4.78
C SER A 61 -16.06 -0.23 -4.89
N THR A 62 -15.83 0.27 -6.10
CA THR A 62 -15.10 1.52 -6.33
C THR A 62 -15.66 2.71 -5.53
N SER A 63 -16.96 2.76 -5.29
CA SER A 63 -17.59 3.82 -4.48
C SER A 63 -17.20 3.75 -3.00
N VAL A 64 -17.08 2.53 -2.45
CA VAL A 64 -16.59 2.28 -1.08
C VAL A 64 -15.12 2.69 -1.00
N ILE A 65 -14.29 2.26 -1.95
CA ILE A 65 -12.87 2.61 -1.98
C ILE A 65 -12.68 4.13 -2.09
N ALA A 66 -13.43 4.81 -2.96
CA ALA A 66 -13.41 6.27 -3.05
C ALA A 66 -13.81 6.95 -1.72
N GLY A 67 -14.73 6.34 -0.95
CA GLY A 67 -15.08 6.78 0.40
C GLY A 67 -13.91 6.67 1.38
N ILE A 68 -13.18 5.56 1.35
CA ILE A 68 -11.96 5.35 2.16
C ILE A 68 -10.88 6.39 1.81
N TYR A 69 -10.64 6.61 0.52
CA TYR A 69 -9.68 7.63 0.06
C TYR A 69 -10.06 9.04 0.52
N ALA A 70 -11.34 9.39 0.46
CA ALA A 70 -11.85 10.67 0.95
C ALA A 70 -11.74 10.79 2.49
N ARG A 71 -12.12 9.74 3.23
CA ARG A 71 -11.99 9.66 4.70
C ARG A 71 -10.56 9.92 5.14
N ASP A 72 -9.61 9.32 4.42
CA ASP A 72 -8.18 9.45 4.71
C ASP A 72 -7.55 10.70 4.06
N CYS A 73 -8.36 11.60 3.50
CA CYS A 73 -7.94 12.84 2.83
C CYS A 73 -6.82 12.58 1.81
N TYR A 74 -6.93 11.49 1.04
CA TYR A 74 -5.95 11.02 0.07
C TYR A 74 -4.50 11.02 0.58
N GLN A 75 -4.28 10.77 1.87
CA GLN A 75 -2.96 10.63 2.48
C GLN A 75 -2.68 9.19 2.82
N CYS A 76 -1.44 8.76 2.61
CA CYS A 76 -1.01 7.43 2.99
C CYS A 76 -1.05 7.31 4.52
N ARG A 77 -1.86 6.39 5.04
CA ARG A 77 -2.01 6.13 6.47
C ARG A 77 -0.76 5.54 7.14
N TYR A 78 0.29 5.19 6.38
CA TYR A 78 1.55 4.67 6.91
C TYR A 78 2.66 5.74 6.96
N CYS A 79 2.93 6.43 5.85
CA CYS A 79 4.00 7.43 5.79
C CYS A 79 3.52 8.88 5.90
N GLY A 80 2.22 9.15 5.78
CA GLY A 80 1.63 10.49 5.83
C GLY A 80 1.70 11.28 4.52
N GLU A 81 2.37 10.75 3.50
CA GLU A 81 2.54 11.43 2.22
C GLU A 81 1.22 11.55 1.44
N LYS A 82 1.09 12.67 0.71
CA LYS A 82 -0.02 12.91 -0.21
C LYS A 82 0.01 11.89 -1.36
N THR A 83 -1.11 11.22 -1.54
CA THR A 83 -1.37 10.31 -2.67
C THR A 83 -2.28 10.96 -3.70
N VAL A 84 -2.17 10.53 -4.96
CA VAL A 84 -2.97 10.99 -6.09
C VAL A 84 -3.79 9.82 -6.60
N LEU A 85 -5.03 10.07 -7.00
CA LEU A 85 -5.85 9.04 -7.63
C LEU A 85 -5.16 8.53 -8.91
N THR A 86 -4.84 7.24 -8.98
CA THR A 86 -4.08 6.65 -10.10
C THR A 86 -4.68 6.95 -11.49
N PRO A 87 -6.01 6.90 -11.72
CA PRO A 87 -6.63 7.39 -12.95
C PRO A 87 -6.26 8.84 -13.37
N VAL A 88 -6.08 9.77 -12.43
CA VAL A 88 -5.64 11.15 -12.75
C VAL A 88 -4.23 11.13 -13.34
N MET A 89 -3.34 10.33 -12.73
CA MET A 89 -1.97 10.18 -13.21
C MET A 89 -1.92 9.51 -14.59
N ARG A 90 -2.79 8.52 -14.84
CA ARG A 90 -2.92 7.88 -16.16
C ARG A 90 -3.44 8.83 -17.23
N LEU A 91 -4.29 9.79 -16.87
CA LEU A 91 -4.68 10.86 -17.78
C LEU A 91 -3.46 11.69 -18.17
N LEU A 92 -2.62 12.11 -17.21
CA LEU A 92 -1.37 12.82 -17.51
C LEU A 92 -0.45 12.00 -18.40
N SER A 93 -0.22 10.71 -18.10
CA SER A 93 0.61 9.84 -18.95
C SER A 93 0.09 9.68 -20.38
N ARG A 94 -1.22 9.78 -20.57
CA ARG A 94 -1.81 9.71 -21.91
C ARG A 94 -1.61 11.01 -22.69
N LEU A 95 -1.57 12.15 -22.00
CA LEU A 95 -1.39 13.46 -22.61
C LEU A 95 0.09 13.82 -22.81
N PHE A 96 0.96 13.33 -21.92
CA PHE A 96 2.38 13.63 -21.84
C PHE A 96 3.18 12.32 -21.66
N PRO A 97 3.18 11.42 -22.67
CA PRO A 97 3.78 10.09 -22.54
C PRO A 97 5.30 10.11 -22.39
N ASP A 98 5.98 11.13 -22.91
CA ASP A 98 7.43 11.25 -22.85
C ASP A 98 7.89 11.85 -21.51
N GLU A 99 7.15 12.83 -20.99
CA GLU A 99 7.44 13.49 -19.71
C GLU A 99 6.93 12.72 -18.50
N PHE A 100 5.79 12.04 -18.63
CA PHE A 100 5.13 11.33 -17.54
C PHE A 100 4.75 9.89 -17.91
N PRO A 101 5.72 9.04 -18.31
CA PRO A 101 5.46 7.71 -18.83
C PRO A 101 4.82 6.77 -17.79
N MET A 102 3.98 5.86 -18.27
CA MET A 102 3.42 4.75 -17.49
C MET A 102 3.46 3.46 -18.32
N HIS A 103 4.30 2.51 -17.91
CA HIS A 103 4.33 1.21 -18.56
C HIS A 103 3.18 0.33 -18.02
N PRO A 104 2.39 -0.36 -18.87
CA PRO A 104 1.25 -1.18 -18.42
C PRO A 104 1.60 -2.23 -17.36
N ASN A 105 2.80 -2.81 -17.45
CA ASN A 105 3.33 -3.80 -16.51
C ASN A 105 4.19 -3.19 -15.39
N TRP A 106 4.09 -1.88 -15.12
CA TRP A 106 4.80 -1.19 -14.03
C TRP A 106 6.32 -1.38 -14.05
N LYS A 107 6.92 -1.46 -15.25
CA LYS A 107 8.37 -1.53 -15.40
C LYS A 107 9.00 -0.26 -14.84
N SER A 108 9.86 -0.40 -13.84
CA SER A 108 10.38 0.73 -13.05
C SER A 108 11.29 1.66 -13.84
N ASP A 109 11.97 1.15 -14.87
CA ASP A 109 12.80 1.91 -15.81
C ASP A 109 11.99 2.69 -16.86
N GLN A 110 10.68 2.41 -16.96
CA GLN A 110 9.77 2.95 -17.98
C GLN A 110 8.51 3.57 -17.39
N THR A 111 8.46 3.75 -16.08
CA THR A 111 7.31 4.31 -15.35
C THR A 111 7.81 5.47 -14.50
N HIS A 112 7.15 6.61 -14.61
CA HIS A 112 7.53 7.79 -13.84
C HIS A 112 7.48 7.48 -12.33
N PRO A 113 8.51 7.85 -11.53
CA PRO A 113 8.60 7.52 -10.09
C PRO A 113 7.42 8.00 -9.24
N ALA A 114 6.67 8.98 -9.74
CA ALA A 114 5.43 9.43 -9.11
C ALA A 114 4.41 8.29 -8.96
N PHE A 115 4.28 7.36 -9.92
CA PHE A 115 3.33 6.24 -9.78
C PHE A 115 3.66 5.36 -8.57
N VAL A 116 4.95 5.08 -8.36
CA VAL A 116 5.42 4.29 -7.22
C VAL A 116 5.24 5.04 -5.89
N SER A 117 5.55 6.34 -5.88
CA SER A 117 5.60 7.14 -4.65
C SER A 117 4.26 7.78 -4.26
N ARG A 118 3.35 8.00 -5.22
CA ARG A 118 2.16 8.82 -5.05
C ARG A 118 0.85 8.14 -5.44
N SER A 119 0.84 7.01 -6.15
CA SER A 119 -0.44 6.35 -6.48
C SER A 119 -1.19 5.94 -5.20
N ALA A 120 -2.44 6.40 -5.09
CA ALA A 120 -3.38 5.93 -4.07
C ALA A 120 -3.75 4.47 -4.34
N THR A 121 -3.57 3.63 -3.33
CA THR A 121 -3.94 2.23 -3.30
C THR A 121 -4.76 1.94 -2.05
N LEU A 122 -5.69 0.99 -2.17
CA LEU A 122 -6.38 0.43 -1.03
C LEU A 122 -5.47 -0.63 -0.43
N ASP A 123 -5.31 -0.61 0.88
CA ASP A 123 -4.59 -1.63 1.60
C ASP A 123 -5.37 -2.07 2.84
N HIS A 124 -5.09 -3.29 3.28
CA HIS A 124 -5.67 -3.89 4.47
C HIS A 124 -4.70 -3.75 5.64
N VAL A 125 -5.18 -3.21 6.77
CA VAL A 125 -4.38 -3.08 7.99
C VAL A 125 -3.91 -4.46 8.46
N GLN A 126 -4.84 -5.40 8.58
CA GLN A 126 -4.58 -6.84 8.65
C GLN A 126 -4.75 -7.45 7.26
N SER A 127 -3.68 -8.05 6.74
CA SER A 127 -3.70 -8.71 5.43
C SER A 127 -4.77 -9.80 5.36
N ILE A 128 -5.31 -10.04 4.16
CA ILE A 128 -6.28 -11.12 3.92
C ILE A 128 -5.64 -12.48 4.25
N ALA A 129 -4.37 -12.67 3.88
CA ALA A 129 -3.60 -13.87 4.21
C ALA A 129 -3.45 -14.05 5.74
N GLY A 130 -3.31 -12.95 6.47
CA GLY A 130 -3.31 -12.91 7.94
C GLY A 130 -4.70 -12.98 8.58
N GLY A 131 -5.77 -13.23 7.80
CA GLY A 131 -7.13 -13.41 8.30
C GLY A 131 -7.99 -12.14 8.42
N GLY A 132 -7.50 -10.99 7.93
CA GLY A 132 -8.25 -9.74 7.92
C GLY A 132 -9.50 -9.80 7.03
N ASP A 133 -10.56 -9.09 7.43
CA ASP A 133 -11.77 -8.98 6.61
C ASP A 133 -11.50 -8.07 5.39
N PRO A 134 -11.75 -8.55 4.16
CA PRO A 134 -11.37 -7.80 2.97
C PRO A 134 -12.26 -6.57 2.68
N VAL A 135 -13.41 -6.43 3.34
CA VAL A 135 -14.38 -5.35 3.10
C VAL A 135 -14.75 -4.53 4.35
N ALA A 136 -14.24 -4.89 5.54
CA ALA A 136 -14.47 -4.13 6.76
C ALA A 136 -13.78 -2.76 6.69
N GLU A 137 -14.55 -1.66 6.88
CA GLU A 137 -14.05 -0.30 6.65
C GLU A 137 -12.91 0.11 7.60
N ASP A 138 -12.89 -0.43 8.82
CA ASP A 138 -11.83 -0.21 9.81
C ASP A 138 -10.54 -0.98 9.47
N ASN A 139 -10.64 -2.05 8.69
CA ASN A 139 -9.49 -2.78 8.14
C ASN A 139 -8.98 -2.17 6.82
N LEU A 140 -9.67 -1.21 6.23
CA LEU A 140 -9.31 -0.62 4.94
C LEU A 140 -8.71 0.77 5.11
N VAL A 141 -7.57 1.03 4.46
CA VAL A 141 -6.87 2.31 4.52
C VAL A 141 -6.32 2.74 3.16
N THR A 142 -6.10 4.04 3.01
CA THR A 142 -5.35 4.63 1.90
C THR A 142 -3.86 4.43 2.13
N ALA A 143 -3.18 3.80 1.19
CA ALA A 143 -1.73 3.66 1.18
C ALA A 143 -1.14 4.15 -0.14
N CYS A 144 0.05 4.75 -0.11
CA CYS A 144 0.80 4.91 -1.36
C CYS A 144 1.28 3.53 -1.83
N TRP A 145 1.43 3.35 -3.15
CA TRP A 145 1.85 2.08 -3.72
C TRP A 145 3.15 1.55 -3.09
N GLY A 146 4.13 2.41 -2.84
CA GLY A 146 5.40 2.03 -2.22
C GLY A 146 5.25 1.46 -0.80
N CYS A 147 4.41 2.05 0.05
CA CYS A 147 4.17 1.53 1.39
C CYS A 147 3.33 0.25 1.37
N ASN A 148 2.29 0.19 0.53
CA ASN A 148 1.47 -1.01 0.35
C ASN A 148 2.36 -2.20 -0.07
N ARG A 149 3.20 -2.00 -1.11
CA ARG A 149 4.15 -3.02 -1.56
C ARG A 149 5.15 -3.43 -0.47
N ARG A 150 5.63 -2.47 0.33
CA ARG A 150 6.57 -2.75 1.43
C ARG A 150 5.90 -3.51 2.58
N LYS A 151 4.62 -3.24 2.86
CA LYS A 151 3.86 -3.97 3.87
C LYS A 151 3.60 -5.39 3.43
N GLY A 152 3.04 -5.58 2.23
CA GLY A 152 2.58 -6.88 1.77
C GLY A 152 1.69 -7.55 2.82
N ASP A 153 2.01 -8.79 3.16
CA ASP A 153 1.26 -9.55 4.16
C ASP A 153 1.71 -9.31 5.62
N LEU A 154 2.76 -8.51 5.84
CA LEU A 154 3.29 -8.22 7.17
C LEU A 154 2.32 -7.38 8.00
N ARG A 155 2.37 -7.60 9.31
CA ARG A 155 1.67 -6.82 10.33
C ARG A 155 2.40 -5.50 10.57
N LEU A 156 1.67 -4.50 11.05
CA LEU A 156 2.24 -3.18 11.29
C LEU A 156 3.29 -3.21 12.41
N ASP A 157 3.09 -3.99 13.46
CA ASP A 157 4.04 -4.16 14.56
C ASP A 157 5.34 -4.84 14.11
N GLU A 158 5.27 -5.84 13.22
CA GLU A 158 6.44 -6.44 12.58
C GLU A 158 7.26 -5.41 11.80
N LEU A 159 6.62 -4.37 11.26
CA LEU A 159 7.29 -3.27 10.56
C LEU A 159 7.70 -2.11 11.48
N GLY A 160 7.28 -2.12 12.74
CA GLY A 160 7.37 -0.97 13.64
C GLY A 160 6.57 0.23 13.16
N TRP A 161 5.48 0.00 12.44
CA TRP A 161 4.59 1.02 11.90
C TRP A 161 3.38 1.24 12.82
N GLU A 162 2.90 2.47 12.84
CA GLU A 162 1.63 2.85 13.46
C GLU A 162 0.79 3.56 12.39
N LEU A 163 -0.54 3.42 12.45
CA LEU A 163 -1.42 4.19 11.57
C LEU A 163 -1.33 5.67 11.94
N ARG A 164 -1.11 6.50 10.92
CA ARG A 164 -1.08 7.96 11.05
C ARG A 164 -2.46 8.52 10.79
N ASP A 165 -2.83 9.59 11.48
CA ASP A 165 -4.03 10.36 11.10
C ASP A 165 -3.74 11.24 9.87
N PRO A 166 -4.74 11.47 8.99
CA PRO A 166 -4.61 12.43 7.90
C PRO A 166 -4.34 13.84 8.45
N ALA A 167 -3.28 14.49 7.95
CA ALA A 167 -2.83 15.78 8.46
C ALA A 167 -3.38 16.97 7.64
N ASP A 168 -3.63 16.78 6.35
CA ASP A 168 -4.18 17.80 5.45
C ASP A 168 -5.62 17.50 5.01
N PRO A 169 -6.65 18.10 5.63
CA PRO A 169 -8.04 17.85 5.27
C PRO A 169 -8.46 18.47 3.91
N HIS A 170 -7.63 19.32 3.30
CA HIS A 170 -7.94 19.94 2.02
C HIS A 170 -7.40 19.12 0.83
N TRP A 171 -6.53 18.15 1.09
CA TRP A 171 -6.00 17.30 0.02
C TRP A 171 -7.04 16.27 -0.44
N ARG A 172 -7.38 16.31 -1.74
CA ARG A 172 -8.42 15.47 -2.37
C ARG A 172 -7.87 14.54 -3.46
N GLY A 173 -6.56 14.35 -3.49
CA GLY A 173 -5.90 13.47 -4.46
C GLY A 173 -6.08 13.91 -5.92
N LEU A 174 -6.30 15.20 -6.15
CA LEU A 174 -6.54 15.85 -7.44
C LEU A 174 -7.80 15.39 -8.17
N THR A 175 -8.76 14.81 -7.44
CA THR A 175 -10.00 14.30 -8.05
C THR A 175 -10.92 15.40 -8.55
N GLU A 176 -10.86 16.59 -7.94
CA GLU A 176 -11.54 17.81 -8.35
C GLU A 176 -11.08 18.31 -9.73
N LEU A 177 -9.87 17.97 -10.15
CA LEU A 177 -9.31 18.32 -11.45
C LEU A 177 -9.53 17.23 -12.50
N TYR A 178 -9.94 16.02 -12.12
CA TYR A 178 -9.92 14.86 -13.00
C TYR A 178 -10.85 15.01 -14.21
N GLU A 179 -12.14 15.27 -13.98
CA GLU A 179 -13.09 15.47 -15.08
C GLU A 179 -12.83 16.78 -15.85
N PRO A 180 -12.61 17.94 -15.19
CA PRO A 180 -12.32 19.18 -15.91
C PRO A 180 -11.13 19.04 -16.87
N ALA A 181 -10.03 18.43 -16.41
CA ALA A 181 -8.86 18.18 -17.26
C ALA A 181 -9.17 17.19 -18.39
N TRP A 182 -9.93 16.13 -18.12
CA TRP A 182 -10.35 15.18 -19.15
C TRP A 182 -11.22 15.83 -20.24
N ILE A 183 -12.15 16.70 -19.86
CA ILE A 183 -12.97 17.47 -20.81
C ILE A 183 -12.10 18.43 -21.62
N ALA A 184 -11.22 19.19 -20.96
CA ALA A 184 -10.34 20.15 -21.62
C ALA A 184 -9.38 19.48 -22.61
N ALA A 185 -8.97 18.23 -22.32
CA ALA A 185 -8.14 17.42 -23.21
C ALA A 185 -8.90 16.81 -24.40
N GLY A 186 -10.15 17.19 -24.65
CA GLY A 186 -10.95 16.66 -25.76
C GLY A 186 -11.56 15.29 -25.49
N ARG A 187 -11.73 14.92 -24.21
CA ARG A 187 -12.35 13.65 -23.76
C ARG A 187 -11.67 12.41 -24.35
N PRO A 188 -10.35 12.23 -24.16
CA PRO A 188 -9.67 11.02 -24.64
C PRO A 188 -10.31 9.75 -24.08
N LYS A 189 -10.27 8.65 -24.84
CA LYS A 189 -10.93 7.40 -24.44
C LYS A 189 -10.37 6.89 -23.11
N LEU A 190 -11.27 6.73 -22.14
CA LEU A 190 -11.00 6.10 -20.84
C LEU A 190 -11.55 4.67 -20.84
N SER A 191 -10.91 3.80 -20.06
CA SER A 191 -11.45 2.47 -19.73
C SER A 191 -12.72 2.57 -18.88
N GLU A 192 -13.49 1.48 -18.83
CA GLU A 192 -14.67 1.39 -17.96
C GLU A 192 -14.32 1.62 -16.48
N THR A 193 -13.18 1.12 -16.04
CA THR A 193 -12.65 1.34 -14.68
C THR A 193 -12.32 2.80 -14.43
N GLU A 194 -11.64 3.48 -15.36
CA GLU A 194 -11.32 4.91 -15.25
C GLU A 194 -12.59 5.79 -15.22
N MET A 195 -13.60 5.44 -16.02
CA MET A 195 -14.92 6.09 -16.00
C MET A 195 -15.66 5.85 -14.68
N THR A 196 -15.60 4.63 -14.15
CA THR A 196 -16.19 4.28 -12.86
C THR A 196 -15.56 5.09 -11.73
N TRP A 197 -14.22 5.22 -11.73
CA TRP A 197 -13.52 6.08 -10.78
C TRP A 197 -13.93 7.54 -10.90
N MET A 198 -13.98 8.08 -12.13
CA MET A 198 -14.40 9.47 -12.36
C MET A 198 -15.80 9.74 -11.81
N ARG A 199 -16.74 8.79 -11.95
CA ARG A 199 -18.09 8.91 -11.36
C ARG A 199 -18.06 8.82 -9.84
N ALA A 200 -17.31 7.87 -9.28
CA ALA A 200 -17.25 7.60 -7.84
C ALA A 200 -16.66 8.77 -7.03
N THR A 201 -15.74 9.55 -7.62
CA THR A 201 -15.07 10.65 -6.91
C THR A 201 -15.73 12.00 -7.06
N LYS A 202 -16.65 12.19 -8.01
CA LYS A 202 -17.41 13.44 -8.16
C LYS A 202 -18.32 13.78 -6.99
N ALA A 203 -18.75 12.78 -6.23
CA ALA A 203 -19.78 12.91 -5.20
C ALA A 203 -19.20 13.16 -3.80
N ARG A 204 -17.89 13.46 -3.66
CA ARG A 204 -17.17 13.45 -2.38
C ARG A 204 -16.20 14.62 -2.22
#